data_AF-A0A382N701-F1
#
_entry.id   AF-A0A382N701-F1
#
_cell.length_a   1.000
_cell.length_b   1.000
_cell.length_c   1.000
_cell.angle_alpha   90.00
_cell.angle_beta   90.00
_cell.angle_gamma   90.00
#
_symmetry.space_group_name_H-M   'P 1'
#
loop_
_entity.id
_entity.type
_entity.pdbx_description
1 polymer ?
#
loop_
_entity_poly.entity_id
_entity_poly.type
_entity_poly.pdbx_seq_one_letter_code
_entity_poly.pdbx_strand_id
1 'polypeptide(L)'
;MTNRFHLLALCAFLLNVVPASASPEIQGTDRSQPNIVYIMADDLGYGDLGCYGQKLIQTPHIDRLAKRGMRFTDFYAGSTVCAPSRCVLMTGLHTGHCYIRGNGKDNLRPEDVTVAEVLKRGDYATGQIGKWG
;
A
#
# COMPACT_ATOMS: atom_id res chain seq x y z
N MET A 1 29.68 -58.79 -43.48
CA MET A 1 28.73 -58.85 -42.35
C MET A 1 29.51 -58.62 -41.06
N THR A 2 29.61 -57.38 -40.60
CA THR A 2 30.22 -57.05 -39.30
C THR A 2 29.45 -55.87 -38.71
N ASN A 3 28.73 -56.17 -37.62
CA ASN A 3 27.75 -55.32 -36.98
C ASN A 3 28.40 -54.21 -36.17
N ARG A 4 27.91 -52.98 -36.36
CA ARG A 4 28.16 -51.82 -35.53
C ARG A 4 27.22 -51.87 -34.32
N PHE A 5 27.76 -51.98 -33.10
CA PHE A 5 27.01 -51.76 -31.87
C PHE A 5 27.38 -50.39 -31.30
N HIS A 6 26.45 -49.45 -31.39
CA HIS A 6 26.51 -48.16 -30.71
C HIS A 6 26.09 -48.35 -29.24
N LEU A 7 27.01 -48.14 -28.31
CA LEU A 7 26.75 -48.14 -26.88
C LEU A 7 26.28 -46.73 -26.48
N LEU A 8 24.97 -46.55 -26.31
CA LEU A 8 24.38 -45.34 -25.73
C LEU A 8 24.70 -45.29 -24.23
N ALA A 9 25.47 -44.30 -23.81
CA ALA A 9 25.69 -43.98 -22.41
C ALA A 9 24.44 -43.31 -21.83
N LEU A 10 23.74 -44.01 -20.93
CA LEU A 10 22.60 -43.49 -20.19
C LEU A 10 23.14 -42.65 -19.01
N CYS A 11 23.17 -41.32 -19.16
CA CYS A 11 23.45 -40.42 -18.05
C CYS A 11 22.23 -40.38 -17.10
N ALA A 12 22.31 -41.10 -15.99
CA ALA A 12 21.32 -41.04 -14.92
C ALA A 12 21.40 -39.66 -14.23
N PHE A 13 20.39 -38.83 -14.45
CA PHE A 13 20.22 -37.55 -13.78
C PHE A 13 19.68 -37.81 -12.36
N LEU A 14 20.54 -37.72 -11.35
CA LEU A 14 20.15 -37.79 -9.94
C LEU A 14 19.45 -36.48 -9.57
N LEU A 15 18.11 -36.52 -9.50
CA LEU A 15 17.28 -35.47 -8.90
C LEU A 15 17.61 -35.38 -7.40
N ASN A 16 18.46 -34.43 -7.04
CA ASN A 16 18.61 -34.00 -5.64
C ASN A 16 17.34 -33.26 -5.24
N VAL A 17 16.44 -33.96 -4.55
CA VAL A 17 15.30 -33.36 -3.85
C VAL A 17 15.87 -32.56 -2.69
N VAL A 18 16.02 -31.25 -2.86
CA VAL A 18 16.33 -30.33 -1.77
C VAL A 18 15.11 -30.34 -0.83
N PRO A 19 15.25 -30.75 0.44
CA PRO A 19 14.16 -30.59 1.39
C PRO A 19 13.86 -29.09 1.51
N ALA A 20 12.63 -28.72 1.17
CA ALA A 20 12.14 -27.36 1.35
C ALA A 20 12.25 -27.02 2.85
N SER A 21 13.25 -26.21 3.21
CA SER A 21 13.33 -25.61 4.54
C SER A 21 12.01 -24.90 4.79
N ALA A 22 11.26 -25.39 5.77
CA ALA A 22 10.02 -24.78 6.21
C ALA A 22 10.32 -23.33 6.56
N SER A 23 9.78 -22.40 5.78
CA SER A 23 9.74 -20.99 6.12
C SER A 23 9.18 -20.85 7.54
N PRO A 24 9.75 -20.01 8.41
CA PRO A 24 9.20 -19.82 9.74
C PRO A 24 7.75 -19.39 9.59
N GLU A 25 6.87 -20.27 10.06
CA GLU A 25 5.44 -20.02 10.16
C GLU A 25 5.31 -18.84 11.12
N ILE A 26 4.93 -17.67 10.59
CA ILE A 26 4.59 -16.53 11.44
C ILE A 26 3.36 -16.97 12.21
N GLN A 27 3.58 -17.45 13.44
CA GLN A 27 2.53 -17.71 14.41
C GLN A 27 1.67 -16.45 14.46
N GLY A 28 0.46 -16.57 13.91
CA GLY A 28 -0.53 -15.52 13.98
C GLY A 28 -0.79 -15.26 15.45
N THR A 29 -0.25 -14.15 15.96
CA THR A 29 -0.86 -13.47 17.08
C THR A 29 -2.34 -13.44 16.78
N ASP A 30 -3.19 -14.00 17.65
CA ASP A 30 -4.64 -13.84 17.61
C ASP A 30 -4.94 -12.41 17.11
N ARG A 31 -5.33 -12.28 15.84
CA ARG A 31 -5.28 -10.99 15.14
C ARG A 31 -6.50 -10.22 15.59
N SER A 32 -6.43 -9.73 16.83
CA SER A 32 -7.25 -8.64 17.31
C SER A 32 -7.30 -7.60 16.21
N GLN A 33 -8.50 -7.30 15.74
CA GLN A 33 -8.78 -6.34 14.70
C GLN A 33 -7.96 -5.04 14.95
N PRO A 34 -6.96 -4.71 14.12
CA PRO A 34 -6.00 -3.66 14.45
C PRO A 34 -6.63 -2.29 14.29
N ASN A 35 -6.33 -1.32 15.16
CA ASN A 35 -6.75 0.05 14.92
C ASN A 35 -6.02 0.64 13.69
N ILE A 36 -6.79 1.29 12.81
CA ILE A 36 -6.26 1.94 11.60
C ILE A 36 -6.29 3.45 11.82
N VAL A 37 -5.12 4.09 11.77
CA VAL A 37 -4.99 5.55 11.87
C VAL A 37 -4.39 6.07 10.57
N TYR A 38 -5.20 6.81 9.81
CA TYR A 38 -4.77 7.45 8.57
C TYR A 38 -4.52 8.95 8.80
N ILE A 39 -3.29 9.40 8.61
CA ILE A 39 -2.87 10.79 8.81
C ILE A 39 -2.55 11.39 7.45
N MET A 40 -3.25 12.48 7.10
CA MET A 40 -3.02 13.24 5.87
C MET A 40 -2.67 14.68 6.21
N ALA A 41 -1.48 15.12 5.79
CA ALA A 41 -1.10 16.52 5.77
C ALA A 41 -1.54 17.15 4.45
N ASP A 42 -2.06 18.38 4.50
CA ASP A 42 -2.41 19.14 3.29
C ASP A 42 -1.18 19.90 2.79
N ASP A 43 -0.99 19.91 1.47
CA ASP A 43 0.11 20.60 0.78
C ASP A 43 1.54 20.30 1.29
N LEU A 44 1.75 19.17 1.97
CA LEU A 44 3.09 18.74 2.39
C LEU A 44 3.88 18.21 1.19
N GLY A 45 4.97 18.89 0.84
CA GLY A 45 5.85 18.49 -0.25
C GLY A 45 6.63 17.21 0.08
N TYR A 46 6.85 16.38 -0.94
CA TYR A 46 7.68 15.16 -0.83
C TYR A 46 9.08 15.47 -0.26
N GLY A 47 9.66 16.60 -0.67
CA GLY A 47 10.98 17.04 -0.24
C GLY A 47 11.03 17.71 1.14
N ASP A 48 9.90 17.87 1.85
CA ASP A 48 9.88 18.66 3.11
C ASP A 48 10.27 17.84 4.34
N LEU A 49 10.33 16.51 4.24
CA LEU A 49 10.63 15.62 5.37
C LEU A 49 12.09 15.17 5.37
N GLY A 50 12.70 15.12 6.55
CA GLY A 50 14.08 14.66 6.73
C GLY A 50 14.31 13.25 6.18
N CYS A 51 13.33 12.35 6.33
CA CYS A 51 13.36 11.00 5.76
C CYS A 51 13.34 10.94 4.22
N TYR A 52 13.09 12.05 3.54
CA TYR A 52 13.22 12.21 2.08
C TYR A 52 14.39 13.10 1.66
N GLY A 53 15.25 13.52 2.60
CA GLY A 53 16.59 14.05 2.31
C GLY A 53 16.82 15.54 2.58
N GLN A 54 15.79 16.33 2.92
CA GLN A 54 16.02 17.71 3.33
C GLN A 54 16.67 17.81 4.72
N LYS A 55 17.32 18.93 5.00
CA LYS A 55 18.20 19.11 6.19
C LYS A 55 17.85 20.32 7.07
N LEU A 56 16.90 21.15 6.67
CA LEU A 56 16.60 22.43 7.34
C LEU A 56 15.45 22.29 8.34
N ILE A 57 14.37 21.63 7.94
CA ILE A 57 13.17 21.42 8.77
C ILE A 57 13.39 20.19 9.64
N GLN A 58 13.09 20.28 10.92
CA GLN A 58 13.21 19.14 11.83
C GLN A 58 11.89 18.36 11.87
N THR A 59 11.90 17.12 11.37
CA THR A 59 10.73 16.22 11.35
C THR A 59 10.95 14.93 12.15
N PRO A 60 11.50 14.98 13.38
CA PRO A 60 12.05 13.80 14.07
C PRO A 60 11.02 12.70 14.34
N HIS A 61 9.75 13.05 14.53
CA HIS A 61 8.68 12.08 14.77
C HIS A 61 8.27 11.32 13.50
N ILE A 62 8.20 12.01 12.35
CA ILE A 62 7.90 11.41 11.06
C ILE A 62 9.09 10.58 10.59
N ASP A 63 10.31 11.07 10.78
CA ASP A 63 11.53 10.34 10.44
C ASP A 63 11.65 9.04 11.25
N ARG A 64 11.26 9.07 12.54
CA ARG A 64 11.21 7.89 13.39
C ARG A 64 10.13 6.90 12.93
N LEU A 65 8.97 7.38 12.48
CA LEU A 65 7.92 6.52 11.93
C LEU A 65 8.41 5.81 10.66
N ALA A 66 9.04 6.55 9.74
CA ALA A 66 9.62 6.01 8.52
C ALA A 66 10.71 4.96 8.78
N LYS A 67 11.57 5.15 9.80
CA LYS A 67 12.61 4.17 10.18
C LYS A 67 12.06 2.87 10.78
N ARG A 68 10.90 2.93 11.42
CA ARG A 68 10.29 1.78 12.13
C ARG A 68 9.23 1.05 11.29
N GLY A 69 8.93 1.54 10.11
CA GLY A 69 7.88 1.01 9.25
C GLY A 69 8.32 0.94 7.79
N MET A 70 7.33 1.04 6.91
CA MET A 70 7.55 1.10 5.48
C MET A 70 7.51 2.56 5.01
N ARG A 71 8.44 2.94 4.13
CA ARG A 71 8.48 4.25 3.48
C ARG A 71 8.41 4.06 1.97
N PHE A 72 7.41 4.68 1.34
CA PHE A 72 7.27 4.70 -0.11
C PHE A 72 8.04 5.89 -0.70
N THR A 73 8.81 5.65 -1.77
CA THR A 73 9.48 6.71 -2.54
C THR A 73 8.64 7.20 -3.71
N ASP A 74 7.64 6.40 -4.10
CA ASP A 74 6.80 6.62 -5.29
C ASP A 74 5.32 6.49 -4.89
N PHE A 75 4.84 7.43 -4.06
CA PHE A 75 3.45 7.51 -3.62
C PHE A 75 2.74 8.71 -4.27
N TYR A 76 2.08 8.46 -5.40
CA TYR A 76 1.38 9.50 -6.14
C TYR A 76 -0.02 9.76 -5.57
N ALA A 77 -0.34 11.03 -5.34
CA ALA A 77 -1.69 11.45 -4.98
C ALA A 77 -2.67 11.18 -6.14
N GLY A 78 -3.94 10.94 -5.81
CA GLY A 78 -4.99 10.69 -6.81
C GLY A 78 -5.26 11.89 -7.72
N SER A 79 -4.96 13.10 -7.25
CA SER A 79 -5.05 14.34 -8.01
C SER A 79 -4.09 15.39 -7.44
N THR A 80 -3.79 16.42 -8.22
CA THR A 80 -2.95 17.56 -7.82
C THR A 80 -3.71 18.64 -7.03
N VAL A 81 -4.98 18.38 -6.68
CA VAL A 81 -5.87 19.32 -5.97
C VAL A 81 -6.60 18.63 -4.81
N CYS A 82 -6.87 19.40 -3.74
CA CYS A 82 -7.35 18.90 -2.45
C CYS A 82 -8.59 17.99 -2.55
N ALA A 83 -9.74 18.53 -2.99
CA ALA A 83 -11.01 17.80 -2.92
C ALA A 83 -11.03 16.56 -3.84
N PRO A 84 -10.51 16.61 -5.09
CA PRO A 84 -10.39 15.43 -5.93
C PRO A 84 -9.42 14.37 -5.38
N SER A 85 -8.28 14.78 -4.81
CA SER A 85 -7.32 13.83 -4.20
C SER A 85 -7.95 13.09 -3.02
N ARG A 86 -8.70 13.81 -2.18
CA ARG A 86 -9.47 13.24 -1.07
C ARG A 86 -10.61 12.36 -1.58
N CYS A 87 -11.28 12.72 -2.67
CA CYS A 87 -12.31 11.89 -3.30
C CYS A 87 -11.74 10.54 -3.76
N VAL A 88 -10.55 10.54 -4.39
CA VAL A 88 -9.84 9.31 -4.77
C VAL A 88 -9.49 8.47 -3.54
N LEU A 89 -8.94 9.09 -2.48
CA LEU A 89 -8.65 8.39 -1.23
C LEU A 89 -9.91 7.71 -0.65
N MET A 90 -11.01 8.46 -0.57
CA MET A 90 -12.21 7.97 0.08
C MET A 90 -12.89 6.87 -0.74
N THR A 91 -12.93 6.99 -2.06
CA THR A 91 -13.68 6.05 -2.93
C THR A 91 -12.83 4.93 -3.50
N GLY A 92 -11.50 5.07 -3.50
CA GLY A 92 -10.57 4.15 -4.17
C GLY A 92 -10.65 4.21 -5.70
N LEU A 93 -11.39 5.17 -6.27
CA LEU A 93 -11.57 5.30 -7.72
C LEU A 93 -10.47 6.17 -8.33
N HIS A 94 -10.11 5.88 -9.58
CA HIS A 94 -9.32 6.82 -10.38
C HIS A 94 -10.11 8.13 -10.58
N THR A 95 -9.44 9.28 -10.69
CA THR A 95 -10.08 10.60 -10.83
C THR A 95 -11.06 10.69 -12.01
N GLY A 96 -10.83 9.92 -13.08
CA GLY A 96 -11.75 9.80 -14.21
C GLY A 96 -13.11 9.18 -13.86
N HIS A 97 -13.22 8.44 -12.76
CA HIS A 97 -14.46 7.83 -12.27
C HIS A 97 -14.99 8.51 -10.99
N CYS A 98 -14.22 9.43 -10.41
CA CYS A 98 -14.67 10.25 -9.29
C CYS A 98 -15.67 11.32 -9.74
N TYR A 99 -16.65 11.61 -8.87
CA TYR A 99 -17.60 12.70 -9.06
C TYR A 99 -16.94 14.07 -8.83
N ILE A 100 -16.18 14.22 -7.75
CA ILE A 100 -15.46 15.45 -7.41
C ILE A 100 -14.18 15.55 -8.25
N ARG A 101 -14.13 16.52 -9.17
CA ARG A 101 -13.00 16.74 -10.10
C ARG A 101 -12.32 18.10 -9.96
N GLY A 102 -12.83 18.97 -9.09
CA GLY A 102 -12.21 20.24 -8.73
C GLY A 102 -12.56 20.64 -7.30
N ASN A 103 -11.97 21.73 -6.83
CA ASN A 103 -12.40 22.35 -5.57
C ASN A 103 -13.68 23.14 -5.83
N GLY A 104 -14.73 22.86 -5.05
CA GLY A 104 -16.04 23.44 -5.23
C GLY A 104 -16.92 23.20 -4.01
N LYS A 105 -18.23 23.31 -4.21
CA LYS A 105 -19.22 23.02 -3.16
C LYS A 105 -19.78 21.60 -3.25
N ASP A 106 -19.33 20.83 -4.23
CA ASP A 106 -19.77 19.46 -4.46
C ASP A 106 -19.27 18.56 -3.33
N ASN A 107 -20.15 17.69 -2.87
CA ASN A 107 -19.83 16.65 -1.89
C ASN A 107 -19.89 15.28 -2.57
N LEU A 108 -19.37 14.27 -1.89
CA LEU A 108 -19.61 12.88 -2.28
C LEU A 108 -21.11 12.63 -2.35
N ARG A 109 -21.53 11.89 -3.37
CA ARG A 109 -22.93 11.55 -3.55
C ARG A 109 -23.31 10.41 -2.60
N PRO A 110 -24.59 10.26 -2.23
CA PRO A 110 -25.02 9.18 -1.37
C PRO A 110 -24.65 7.76 -1.87
N GLU A 111 -24.50 7.58 -3.17
CA GLU A 111 -24.09 6.32 -3.79
C GLU A 111 -22.56 6.08 -3.82
N ASP A 112 -21.75 7.09 -3.54
CA ASP A 112 -20.29 6.97 -3.56
C ASP A 112 -19.79 6.24 -2.30
N VAL A 113 -19.53 4.94 -2.42
CA VAL A 113 -19.04 4.12 -1.30
C VAL A 113 -17.65 4.54 -0.89
N THR A 114 -17.48 4.79 0.41
CA THR A 114 -16.21 5.22 1.00
C THR A 114 -15.45 4.10 1.72
N VAL A 115 -14.14 4.26 1.87
CA VAL A 115 -13.29 3.39 2.69
C VAL A 115 -13.79 3.30 4.14
N ALA A 116 -14.38 4.38 4.67
CA ALA A 116 -14.99 4.37 5.99
C ALA A 116 -16.21 3.43 6.05
N GLU A 117 -17.08 3.44 5.04
CA GLU A 117 -18.21 2.51 4.98
C GLU A 117 -17.77 1.07 4.78
N VAL A 118 -16.74 0.83 3.97
CA VAL A 118 -16.13 -0.49 3.82
C VAL A 118 -15.58 -1.00 5.16
N LEU A 119 -14.88 -0.15 5.92
CA LEU A 119 -14.39 -0.49 7.26
C LEU A 119 -15.53 -0.74 8.25
N LYS A 120 -16.60 0.08 8.25
CA LYS A 120 -17.78 -0.16 9.10
C LYS A 120 -18.42 -1.52 8.85
N ARG A 121 -18.46 -1.99 7.59
CA ARG A 121 -18.97 -3.34 7.26
C ARG A 121 -18.11 -4.47 7.84
N GLY A 122 -16.85 -4.18 8.16
CA GLY A 122 -15.95 -5.08 8.88
C GLY A 122 -15.88 -4.76 10.39
N ASP A 123 -16.95 -4.23 10.98
CA ASP A 123 -17.09 -3.94 12.42
C ASP A 123 -16.10 -2.91 12.99
N TYR A 124 -15.51 -2.06 12.15
CA TYR A 124 -14.71 -0.94 12.62
C TYR A 124 -15.59 0.24 13.05
N ALA A 125 -15.28 0.81 14.21
CA ALA A 125 -15.67 2.19 14.49
C ALA A 125 -14.84 3.15 13.62
N THR A 126 -15.50 4.06 12.92
CA THR A 126 -14.82 5.04 12.04
C THR A 126 -15.12 6.46 12.48
N GLY A 127 -14.11 7.32 12.45
CA GLY A 127 -14.25 8.75 12.70
C GLY A 127 -13.24 9.54 11.89
N GLN A 128 -13.51 10.83 11.72
CA GLN A 128 -12.65 11.78 11.03
C GLN A 128 -12.48 13.02 11.89
N ILE A 129 -11.25 13.53 11.94
CA ILE A 129 -10.91 14.79 12.60
C ILE A 129 -10.11 15.63 11.59
N GLY A 130 -10.50 16.90 11.44
CA GLY A 130 -9.84 17.84 10.53
C GLY A 130 -10.62 18.07 9.23
N LYS A 131 -9.90 18.23 8.12
CA LYS A 131 -10.45 18.66 6.83
C LYS A 131 -11.10 17.51 6.06
N TRP A 132 -12.28 17.77 5.47
CA TRP A 132 -13.04 16.81 4.64
C TRP A 132 -12.73 16.93 3.15
N GLY A 133 -12.81 18.14 2.60
CA GLY A 133 -12.52 18.47 1.19
C GLY A 133 -11.52 19.60 1.11
#